data_AF-A0A1R7QFE6-F1
#
_entry.id   AF-A0A1R7QFE6-F1
#
_cell.length_a   1.000
_cell.length_b   1.000
_cell.length_c   1.000
_cell.angle_alpha   90.00
_cell.angle_beta   90.00
_cell.angle_gamma   90.00
#
_symmetry.space_group_name_H-M   'P 1'
#
loop_
_entity.id
_entity.type
_entity.pdbx_description
1 polymer ?
#
loop_
_entity_poly.entity_id
_entity_poly.type
_entity_poly.pdbx_seq_one_letter_code
_entity_poly.pdbx_strand_id
1 'polypeptide(L)'
;MLTLEQVVTIQILHQQGKSIKAITRELGVSRNTVRKYLRQNTTPQYQRIQPRISILDPYKPYSLQRVNAAHPEWIPAVVLYQEILGLGYPGKIRILREYLATLKPVAKPEPIIRFETQPGQQMQVDFTTI
;
A
#
# COMPACT_ATOMS: atom_id res chain seq x y z
N MET A 1 8.32 11.20 -13.79
CA MET A 1 9.80 11.36 -13.74
C MET A 1 10.26 11.52 -15.19
N LEU A 2 11.20 12.43 -15.49
CA LEU A 2 11.77 12.51 -16.85
C LEU A 2 12.60 11.26 -17.13
N THR A 3 12.68 10.87 -18.41
CA THR A 3 13.59 9.80 -18.84
C THR A 3 15.03 10.28 -18.76
N LEU A 4 15.97 9.33 -18.69
CA LEU A 4 17.40 9.64 -18.67
C LEU A 4 17.81 10.45 -19.92
N GLU A 5 17.26 10.10 -21.08
CA GLU A 5 17.44 10.83 -22.34
C GLU A 5 17.03 12.31 -22.20
N GLN A 6 15.84 12.59 -21.68
CA GLN A 6 15.37 13.96 -21.52
C GLN A 6 16.23 14.77 -20.54
N VAL A 7 16.76 14.14 -19.49
CA VAL A 7 17.67 14.78 -18.54
C VAL A 7 19.00 15.14 -19.20
N VAL A 8 19.57 14.22 -19.98
CA VAL A 8 20.81 14.46 -20.75
C VAL A 8 20.60 15.57 -21.78
N THR A 9 19.48 15.56 -22.50
CA THR A 9 19.15 16.61 -23.47
C THR A 9 19.02 17.98 -22.81
N ILE A 10 18.44 18.09 -21.61
CA ILE A 10 18.41 19.35 -20.84
C ILE A 10 19.84 19.86 -20.58
N GLN A 11 20.77 18.99 -20.19
CA GLN A 11 22.16 19.36 -19.90
C GLN A 11 22.89 19.80 -21.17
N ILE A 12 22.76 19.06 -22.26
CA ILE A 12 23.38 19.38 -23.56
C ILE A 12 22.90 20.73 -24.08
N LEU A 13 21.57 20.97 -24.10
CA LEU A 13 21.00 22.22 -24.60
C LEU A 13 21.45 23.42 -23.75
N HIS A 14 21.60 23.23 -22.44
CA HIS A 14 22.11 24.28 -21.56
C HIS A 14 23.62 24.54 -21.79
N GLN A 15 24.42 23.49 -22.00
CA GLN A 15 25.84 23.62 -22.34
C GLN A 15 26.05 24.32 -23.69
N GLN A 16 25.13 24.14 -24.64
CA GLN A 16 25.06 24.88 -25.91
C GLN A 16 24.63 26.35 -25.76
N GLY A 17 24.39 26.83 -24.52
CA GLY A 17 24.03 28.22 -24.24
C GLY A 17 22.55 28.54 -24.40
N LYS A 18 21.66 27.55 -24.61
CA LYS A 18 20.22 27.83 -24.68
C LYS A 18 19.69 28.24 -23.31
N SER A 19 18.86 29.30 -23.31
CA SER A 19 18.19 29.75 -22.08
C SER A 19 17.21 28.69 -21.56
N ILE A 20 16.97 28.70 -20.25
CA ILE A 20 15.97 27.82 -19.61
C ILE A 20 14.60 27.94 -20.32
N LYS A 21 14.21 29.15 -20.75
CA LYS A 21 12.93 29.38 -21.46
C LYS A 21 12.90 28.67 -22.82
N ALA A 22 14.02 28.66 -23.54
CA ALA A 22 14.14 27.93 -24.81
C ALA A 22 14.01 26.42 -24.57
N ILE A 23 14.75 25.88 -23.60
CA ILE A 23 14.72 24.45 -23.24
C ILE A 23 13.30 24.01 -22.84
N THR A 24 12.57 24.83 -22.07
CA THR A 24 11.19 24.50 -21.69
C THR A 24 10.23 24.44 -22.87
N ARG A 25 10.42 25.30 -23.89
CA ARG A 25 9.58 25.33 -25.09
C ARG A 25 9.89 24.16 -26.01
N GLU A 26 11.16 23.80 -26.13
CA GLU A 26 11.65 22.74 -27.00
C GLU A 26 11.29 21.35 -26.46
N LEU A 27 11.44 21.12 -25.16
CA LEU A 27 11.18 19.81 -24.55
C LEU A 27 9.78 19.68 -23.95
N GLY A 28 8.99 20.77 -23.87
CA GLY A 28 7.67 20.76 -23.23
C GLY A 28 7.71 20.53 -21.72
N VAL A 29 8.85 20.79 -21.08
CA VAL A 29 9.10 20.52 -19.66
C VAL A 29 8.93 21.79 -18.83
N SER A 30 8.40 21.68 -17.61
CA SER A 30 8.24 22.86 -16.74
C SER A 30 9.58 23.53 -16.40
N ARG A 31 9.58 24.87 -16.30
CA ARG A 31 10.75 25.68 -15.88
C ARG A 31 11.36 25.18 -14.57
N ASN A 32 10.53 24.79 -13.60
CA ASN A 32 11.00 24.32 -12.30
C ASN A 32 11.71 22.97 -12.43
N THR A 33 11.23 22.11 -13.32
CA THR A 33 11.85 20.83 -13.60
C THR A 33 13.19 21.00 -14.32
N VAL A 34 13.27 21.85 -15.35
CA VAL A 34 14.54 22.18 -16.03
C VAL A 34 15.56 22.72 -15.03
N ARG A 35 15.17 23.68 -14.18
CA ARG A 35 16.06 24.19 -13.12
C ARG A 35 16.51 23.14 -12.12
N LYS A 36 15.61 22.24 -11.71
CA LYS A 36 15.92 21.15 -10.80
C LYS A 36 17.03 20.27 -11.38
N TYR A 37 16.90 19.87 -12.65
CA TYR A 37 17.88 19.01 -13.32
C TYR A 37 19.18 19.71 -13.70
N LEU A 38 19.17 21.02 -13.93
CA LEU A 38 20.41 21.78 -14.12
C LEU A 38 21.18 22.01 -12.81
N ARG A 39 20.50 22.05 -11.66
CA ARG A 39 21.14 22.15 -10.34
C ARG A 39 21.66 20.81 -9.84
N GLN A 40 20.96 19.73 -10.18
CA GLN A 40 21.35 18.37 -9.86
C GLN A 40 22.29 17.90 -10.97
N ASN A 41 23.61 18.08 -10.81
CA ASN A 41 24.64 17.56 -11.73
C ASN A 41 24.67 16.00 -11.80
N THR A 42 23.66 15.33 -11.26
CA THR A 42 23.58 13.88 -11.12
C THR A 42 22.30 13.38 -11.77
N THR A 43 22.39 12.25 -12.47
CA THR A 43 21.22 11.55 -13.00
C THR A 43 20.26 11.19 -11.87
N PRO A 44 18.94 11.40 -12.04
CA PRO A 44 17.96 11.04 -11.02
C PRO A 44 17.90 9.51 -10.91
N GLN A 45 18.54 8.95 -9.88
CA GLN A 45 18.26 7.58 -9.50
C GLN A 45 16.86 7.54 -8.86
N TYR A 46 16.04 6.60 -9.31
CA TYR A 46 14.77 6.31 -8.66
C TYR A 46 15.05 5.86 -7.23
N GLN A 47 14.75 6.72 -6.25
CA GLN A 47 14.71 6.34 -4.86
C GLN A 47 13.27 5.95 -4.55
N ARG A 48 13.05 4.67 -4.24
CA ARG A 48 11.79 4.23 -3.66
C ARG A 48 11.62 4.96 -2.35
N ILE A 49 10.56 5.74 -2.23
CA ILE A 49 10.23 6.43 -0.97
C ILE A 49 10.13 5.35 0.10
N GLN A 50 10.99 5.43 1.11
CA GLN A 50 10.89 4.50 2.23
C GLN A 50 9.52 4.67 2.88
N PRO A 51 8.81 3.57 3.20
CA PRO A 51 7.53 3.67 3.87
C PRO A 51 7.72 4.46 5.16
N ARG A 52 6.86 5.46 5.36
CA ARG A 52 6.88 6.26 6.59
C ARG A 52 6.67 5.34 7.78
N ILE A 53 7.40 5.60 8.86
CA ILE A 53 7.21 4.92 10.14
C ILE A 53 5.74 5.11 10.55
N SER A 54 5.03 4.00 10.71
CA SER A 54 3.65 4.02 11.18
C SER A 54 3.64 4.27 12.67
N ILE A 55 2.61 4.98 13.14
CA ILE A 55 2.38 5.19 14.58
C ILE A 55 2.17 3.87 15.34
N LEU A 56 1.83 2.80 14.62
CA LEU A 56 1.69 1.44 15.17
C LEU A 56 3.03 0.71 15.30
N ASP A 57 4.09 1.14 14.60
CA ASP A 57 5.36 0.40 14.53
C ASP A 57 5.94 0.01 15.91
N PRO A 58 5.94 0.88 16.93
CA PRO A 58 6.42 0.51 18.27
C PRO A 58 5.60 -0.59 18.95
N TYR A 59 4.31 -0.74 18.58
CA TYR A 59 3.36 -1.66 19.22
C TYR A 59 3.20 -2.97 18.43
N LYS A 60 3.69 -3.04 17.19
CA LYS A 60 3.65 -4.25 16.35
C LYS A 60 4.27 -5.49 17.04
N PRO A 61 5.44 -5.40 17.71
CA PRO A 61 6.03 -6.58 18.35
C PRO A 61 5.12 -7.20 19.41
N TYR A 62 4.47 -6.36 20.23
CA TYR A 62 3.52 -6.81 21.24
C TYR A 62 2.30 -7.50 20.60
N SER A 63 1.68 -6.87 19.59
CA SER A 63 0.55 -7.47 18.88
C SER A 63 0.92 -8.80 18.22
N LEU A 64 2.10 -8.90 17.60
CA LEU A 64 2.58 -10.13 16.97
C LEU A 64 2.81 -11.25 18.00
N GLN A 65 3.43 -10.94 19.14
CA GLN A 65 3.63 -11.90 20.22
C GLN A 65 2.28 -12.45 20.73
N ARG A 66 1.28 -11.58 20.91
CA ARG A 66 -0.06 -11.99 21.36
C ARG A 66 -0.79 -12.85 20.31
N VAL A 67 -0.70 -12.50 19.04
CA VAL A 67 -1.28 -13.32 17.95
C VAL A 67 -0.63 -14.70 17.91
N ASN A 68 0.70 -14.77 18.01
CA ASN A 68 1.41 -16.06 18.01
C ASN A 68 1.08 -16.91 19.24
N ALA A 69 0.91 -16.29 20.41
CA ALA A 69 0.57 -17.00 21.64
C ALA A 69 -0.86 -17.58 21.64
N ALA A 70 -1.78 -16.97 20.89
CA ALA A 70 -3.15 -17.47 20.77
C ALA A 70 -3.33 -18.50 19.64
N HIS A 71 -2.33 -18.71 18.80
CA HIS A 71 -2.42 -19.66 17.69
C HIS A 71 -2.79 -21.07 18.21
N PRO A 72 -3.78 -21.77 17.60
CA PRO A 72 -4.43 -21.50 16.31
C PRO A 72 -5.61 -20.51 16.34
N GLU A 73 -6.07 -20.10 17.51
CA GLU A 73 -7.21 -19.20 17.67
C GLU A 73 -6.85 -17.75 17.29
N TRP A 74 -7.84 -17.02 16.76
CA TRP A 74 -7.64 -15.65 16.30
C TRP A 74 -8.19 -14.62 17.29
N ILE A 75 -7.31 -13.81 17.87
CA ILE A 75 -7.73 -12.73 18.78
C ILE A 75 -8.43 -11.62 17.99
N PRO A 76 -9.64 -11.19 18.38
CA PRO A 76 -10.28 -10.03 17.79
C PRO A 76 -9.44 -8.76 17.92
N ALA A 77 -9.34 -7.98 16.84
CA ALA A 77 -8.56 -6.74 16.81
C ALA A 77 -8.95 -5.72 17.89
N VAL A 78 -10.21 -5.77 18.37
CA VAL A 78 -10.71 -4.90 19.46
C VAL A 78 -10.01 -5.20 20.78
N VAL A 79 -9.75 -6.47 21.08
CA VAL A 79 -9.06 -6.89 22.31
C VAL A 79 -7.62 -6.39 22.29
N LEU A 80 -6.89 -6.67 21.20
CA LEU A 80 -5.52 -6.18 21.03
C LEU A 80 -5.45 -4.66 21.03
N TYR A 81 -6.46 -3.97 20.50
CA TYR A 81 -6.54 -2.52 20.54
C TYR A 81 -6.65 -1.97 21.96
N GLN A 82 -7.50 -2.57 22.81
CA GLN A 82 -7.61 -2.17 24.22
C GLN A 82 -6.30 -2.38 24.98
N GLU A 83 -5.60 -3.47 24.70
CA GLU A 83 -4.30 -3.74 25.33
C GLU A 83 -3.25 -2.70 24.95
N ILE A 84 -3.09 -2.40 23.65
CA ILE A 84 -2.11 -1.40 23.21
C ILE A 84 -2.50 0.03 23.61
N LEU A 85 -3.80 0.33 23.78
CA LEU A 85 -4.25 1.58 24.38
C LEU A 85 -3.72 1.72 25.81
N GLY A 86 -3.75 0.63 26.60
CA GLY A 86 -3.15 0.58 27.93
C GLY A 86 -1.62 0.79 27.92
N LEU A 87 -0.96 0.43 26.82
CA LEU A 87 0.48 0.68 26.59
C LEU A 87 0.78 2.10 26.06
N GLY A 88 -0.24 2.95 25.88
CA GLY A 88 -0.08 4.33 25.43
C GLY A 88 -0.23 4.56 23.92
N TYR A 89 -0.85 3.63 23.19
CA TYR A 89 -1.06 3.79 21.74
C TYR A 89 -1.97 4.99 21.40
N PRO A 90 -1.49 5.99 20.64
CA PRO A 90 -2.27 7.19 20.32
C PRO A 90 -3.07 7.07 19.00
N GLY A 91 -2.92 5.95 18.27
CA GLY A 91 -3.52 5.77 16.95
C GLY A 91 -4.93 5.17 16.98
N LYS A 92 -5.58 5.12 15.81
CA LYS A 92 -6.91 4.52 15.66
C LYS A 92 -6.84 3.00 15.45
N ILE A 93 -7.90 2.29 15.86
CA ILE A 93 -8.06 0.84 15.66
C ILE A 93 -7.92 0.38 14.21
N ARG A 94 -8.24 1.24 13.23
CA ARG A 94 -8.14 0.91 11.80
C ARG A 94 -6.72 0.51 11.38
N ILE A 95 -5.71 1.22 11.87
CA ILE A 95 -4.29 0.94 11.54
C ILE A 95 -3.90 -0.44 12.08
N LEU A 96 -4.36 -0.79 13.28
CA LEU A 96 -4.15 -2.11 13.86
C LEU A 96 -4.85 -3.20 13.03
N ARG A 97 -6.11 -2.98 12.62
CA ARG A 97 -6.83 -3.95 11.77
C ARG A 97 -6.13 -4.19 10.43
N GLU A 98 -5.67 -3.15 9.78
CA GLU A 98 -4.92 -3.25 8.51
C GLU A 98 -3.63 -4.06 8.72
N TYR A 99 -2.90 -3.84 9.82
CA TYR A 99 -1.74 -4.64 10.16
C TYR A 99 -2.08 -6.11 10.48
N LEU A 100 -3.09 -6.37 11.31
CA LEU A 100 -3.52 -7.74 11.65
C LEU A 100 -4.03 -8.52 10.43
N ALA A 101 -4.65 -7.84 9.47
CA ALA A 101 -5.06 -8.46 8.21
C ALA A 101 -3.88 -9.00 7.40
N THR A 102 -2.69 -8.36 7.48
CA THR A 102 -1.48 -8.88 6.83
C THR A 102 -0.91 -10.14 7.51
N LEU A 103 -1.25 -10.36 8.79
CA LEU A 103 -0.82 -11.54 9.54
C LEU A 103 -1.80 -12.70 9.42
N LYS A 104 -3.07 -12.41 9.11
CA LYS A 104 -4.11 -13.43 9.04
C LYS A 104 -3.84 -14.35 7.84
N PRO A 105 -3.72 -15.67 8.05
CA PRO A 105 -3.57 -16.59 6.93
C PRO A 105 -4.81 -16.49 6.03
N VAL A 106 -4.58 -16.45 4.71
CA VAL A 106 -5.66 -16.52 3.74
C VAL A 106 -6.28 -17.90 3.86
N ALA A 107 -7.53 -17.96 4.35
CA ALA A 107 -8.27 -19.20 4.42
C ALA A 107 -8.39 -19.76 2.99
N LYS A 108 -8.00 -21.02 2.81
CA LYS A 108 -8.26 -21.70 1.54
C LYS A 108 -9.78 -21.79 1.39
N PRO A 109 -10.35 -21.44 0.22
CA PRO A 109 -11.77 -21.63 0.02
C PRO A 109 -12.10 -23.11 0.21
N GLU A 110 -13.16 -23.38 0.97
CA GLU A 110 -13.66 -24.75 1.08
C GLU A 110 -14.05 -25.26 -0.31
N PRO A 111 -13.73 -26.52 -0.64
CA PRO A 111 -14.11 -27.07 -1.92
C PRO A 111 -15.63 -27.00 -2.05
N ILE A 112 -16.11 -26.40 -3.14
CA ILE A 112 -17.53 -26.37 -3.45
C ILE A 112 -17.95 -27.81 -3.78
N ILE A 113 -18.60 -28.47 -2.83
CA ILE A 113 -19.22 -29.78 -3.05
C ILE A 113 -20.55 -29.52 -3.74
N ARG A 114 -20.57 -29.70 -5.07
CA ARG A 114 -21.82 -29.66 -5.83
C ARG A 114 -22.57 -30.96 -5.57
N PHE A 115 -23.80 -30.83 -5.11
CA PHE A 115 -24.73 -31.93 -4.95
C PHE A 115 -25.86 -31.74 -5.95
N GLU A 116 -26.01 -32.69 -6.87
CA GLU A 116 -27.12 -32.72 -7.83
C GLU A 116 -28.09 -33.82 -7.43
N THR A 117 -29.36 -33.46 -7.25
CA THR A 117 -30.44 -34.42 -7.02
C THR A 117 -31.15 -34.73 -8.33
N GLN A 118 -31.49 -36.00 -8.52
CA GLN A 118 -32.33 -36.41 -9.65
C GLN A 118 -33.71 -35.72 -9.58
N PRO A 119 -34.41 -35.55 -10.73
CA PRO A 119 -35.77 -35.04 -10.75
C PRO A 119 -36.68 -35.80 -9.77
N GLY A 120 -37.46 -35.07 -8.98
CA GLY A 120 -38.40 -35.64 -7.99
C GLY A 120 -37.81 -36.00 -6.62
N GLN A 121 -36.49 -35.90 -6.42
CA GLN A 121 -35.82 -36.14 -5.13
C GLN A 121 -35.68 -34.88 -4.26
N GLN A 122 -35.86 -33.69 -4.83
CA GLN A 122 -35.75 -32.41 -4.12
C GLN A 122 -36.85 -31.44 -4.56
N MET A 123 -37.51 -30.81 -3.60
CA MET A 123 -38.48 -29.72 -3.81
C MET A 123 -37.90 -28.43 -3.19
N GLN A 124 -37.84 -27.36 -3.97
CA GLN A 124 -37.45 -26.04 -3.47
C GLN A 124 -38.71 -25.19 -3.30
N VAL A 125 -38.87 -24.58 -2.12
CA VAL A 125 -39.98 -23.67 -1.81
C VAL A 125 -39.39 -22.36 -1.37
N ASP A 126 -39.72 -21.30 -2.09
CA ASP A 126 -39.30 -19.94 -1.74
C ASP A 126 -40.38 -19.31 -0.85
N PHE A 127 -39.99 -18.88 0.35
CA PHE A 127 -40.90 -18.20 1.25
C PHE A 127 -40.83 -16.69 1.03
N THR A 128 -41.93 -16.11 0.54
CA THR A 128 -42.12 -14.66 0.54
C THR A 128 -43.08 -14.28 1.65
N THR A 129 -42.70 -13.35 2.52
CA THR A 129 -43.61 -12.76 3.50
C THR A 129 -44.37 -11.61 2.83
N ILE A 130 -45.71 -11.65 2.87
CA ILE A 130 -46.60 -10.60 2.35
C ILE A 130 -46.74 -9.48 3.39
#